data_AF-A0A955P731-F1
#
_entry.id   AF-A0A955P731-F1
#
_cell.length_a   1.000
_cell.length_b   1.000
_cell.length_c   1.000
_cell.angle_alpha   90.00
_cell.angle_beta   90.00
_cell.angle_gamma   90.00
#
_symmetry.space_group_name_H-M   'P 1'
#
loop_
_entity.id
_entity.type
_entity.pdbx_description
1 polymer ?
#
loop_
_entity_poly.entity_id
_entity_poly.type
_entity_poly.pdbx_seq_one_letter_code
_entity_poly.pdbx_strand_id
1 'polypeptide(L)'
;MNRSGTEGLSTDTRKDLEEIQRILRDHLPQDAKPISIYLSGGFARGESGHYEYKGRSLPFGDYDIDVVVPRPLLEKEEDPVLQRIEEELGYRPVTDPSEPTLAADASVHNVLDLRFKTRE
;
A
#
# COMPACT_ATOMS: atom_id res chain seq x y z
N MET A 1 26.46 2.76 13.38
CA MET A 1 25.85 1.54 12.81
C MET A 1 24.45 1.92 12.35
N ASN A 2 24.25 2.05 11.03
CA ASN A 2 22.94 2.32 10.45
C ASN A 2 22.16 1.01 10.42
N ARG A 3 21.15 0.88 11.27
CA ARG A 3 20.18 -0.21 11.16
C ARG A 3 19.20 0.16 10.05
N SER A 4 19.30 -0.52 8.91
CA SER A 4 18.30 -0.46 7.85
C SER A 4 16.96 -0.92 8.43
N GLY A 5 15.91 -0.12 8.31
CA GLY A 5 14.60 -0.29 8.93
C GLY A 5 13.75 -1.44 8.40
N THR A 6 14.33 -2.63 8.19
CA THR A 6 13.66 -3.82 7.65
C THR A 6 13.70 -5.04 8.58
N GLU A 7 14.35 -4.93 9.75
CA GLU A 7 14.30 -5.95 10.81
C GLU A 7 12.98 -5.82 11.58
N GLY A 8 11.95 -6.57 11.16
CA GLY A 8 10.67 -6.65 11.87
C GLY A 8 9.44 -6.93 11.01
N LEU A 9 9.54 -6.83 9.67
CA LEU A 9 8.42 -7.12 8.78
C LEU A 9 8.33 -8.63 8.51
N SER A 10 7.09 -9.16 8.49
CA SER A 10 6.85 -10.49 7.97
C SER A 10 7.35 -10.57 6.51
N THR A 11 7.72 -11.78 6.06
CA THR A 11 8.18 -11.98 4.68
C THR A 11 7.10 -11.55 3.67
N ASP A 12 5.83 -11.70 4.02
CA ASP A 12 4.71 -11.33 3.17
C ASP A 12 4.50 -9.82 3.12
N THR A 13 4.57 -9.10 4.25
CA THR A 13 4.53 -7.63 4.22
C THR A 13 5.64 -7.04 3.36
N ARG A 14 6.86 -7.58 3.46
CA ARG A 14 7.97 -7.11 2.62
C ARG A 14 7.64 -7.29 1.14
N LYS A 15 7.14 -8.46 0.75
CA LYS A 15 6.74 -8.75 -0.63
C LYS A 15 5.64 -7.82 -1.12
N ASP A 16 4.62 -7.57 -0.29
CA ASP A 16 3.53 -6.66 -0.65
C ASP A 16 4.06 -5.24 -0.95
N LEU A 17 4.94 -4.72 -0.10
CA LEU A 17 5.53 -3.38 -0.28
C LEU A 17 6.46 -3.32 -1.51
N GLU A 18 7.22 -4.38 -1.79
CA GLU A 18 8.04 -4.50 -3.00
C GLU A 18 7.18 -4.52 -4.26
N GLU A 19 6.04 -5.22 -4.22
CA GLU A 19 5.11 -5.33 -5.34
C GLU A 19 4.38 -4.00 -5.58
N ILE A 20 3.92 -3.32 -4.53
CA ILE A 20 3.34 -1.97 -4.64
C ILE A 20 4.37 -1.01 -5.27
N GLN A 21 5.63 -1.06 -4.82
CA GLN A 21 6.70 -0.26 -5.41
C GLN A 21 6.91 -0.58 -6.90
N ARG A 22 6.87 -1.85 -7.29
CA ARG A 22 6.97 -2.26 -8.69
C ARG A 22 5.82 -1.70 -9.51
N ILE A 23 4.57 -1.88 -9.06
CA ILE A 23 3.37 -1.39 -9.74
C ILE A 23 3.43 0.13 -9.94
N LEU A 24 3.78 0.89 -8.90
CA LEU A 24 3.97 2.35 -8.99
C LEU A 24 5.01 2.71 -10.05
N ARG A 25 6.15 2.01 -10.07
CA ARG A 25 7.23 2.27 -11.03
C ARG A 25 6.90 1.84 -12.44
N ASP A 26 6.05 0.85 -12.66
CA ASP A 26 5.73 0.35 -13.99
C ASP A 26 4.59 1.16 -14.63
N HIS A 27 3.58 1.53 -13.84
CA HIS A 27 2.32 2.06 -14.35
C HIS A 27 2.18 3.58 -14.31
N LEU A 28 2.96 4.29 -13.49
CA LEU A 28 2.93 5.76 -13.53
C LEU A 28 3.56 6.33 -14.81
N PRO A 29 3.11 7.49 -15.31
CA PRO A 29 3.74 8.19 -16.42
C PRO A 29 5.24 8.43 -16.19
N GLN A 30 6.03 8.49 -17.27
CA GLN A 30 7.49 8.70 -17.18
C GLN A 30 7.86 10.03 -16.52
N ASP A 31 7.08 11.08 -16.77
CA ASP A 31 7.26 12.41 -16.16
C ASP A 31 6.66 12.54 -14.76
N ALA A 32 6.00 11.48 -14.27
CA ALA A 32 5.41 11.41 -12.94
C ALA A 32 5.94 10.21 -12.12
N LYS A 33 7.10 9.63 -12.49
CA LYS A 33 7.69 8.52 -11.74
C LYS A 33 7.97 8.93 -10.28
N PRO A 34 7.78 8.01 -9.31
CA PRO A 34 8.02 8.32 -7.91
C PRO A 34 9.44 8.81 -7.64
N ILE A 35 9.57 9.94 -6.96
CA ILE A 35 10.82 10.45 -6.39
C ILE A 35 11.10 9.73 -5.08
N SER A 36 10.07 9.57 -4.25
CA SER A 36 10.12 8.83 -2.99
C SER A 36 8.78 8.16 -2.69
N ILE A 37 8.86 7.06 -1.94
CA ILE A 37 7.70 6.30 -1.46
C ILE A 37 7.97 6.06 0.02
N TYR A 38 7.03 6.42 0.89
CA TYR A 38 7.15 6.20 2.32
C TYR A 38 5.88 5.58 2.88
N LEU A 39 6.10 4.61 3.77
CA LEU A 39 5.06 4.02 4.59
C LEU A 39 4.85 4.92 5.80
N SER A 40 3.62 5.36 6.01
CA SER A 40 3.21 6.18 7.14
C SER A 40 2.12 5.44 7.94
N GLY A 41 1.36 6.15 8.76
CA GLY A 41 0.24 5.52 9.49
C GLY A 41 0.61 4.68 10.71
N GLY A 42 -0.40 4.03 11.28
CA GLY A 42 -0.27 3.18 12.48
C GLY A 42 0.58 1.93 12.21
N PHE A 43 0.46 1.37 11.01
CA PHE A 43 1.28 0.23 10.60
C PHE A 43 2.78 0.58 10.62
N ALA A 44 3.19 1.71 10.04
CA ALA A 44 4.59 2.15 10.07
C ALA A 44 5.14 2.39 11.50
N ARG A 45 4.27 2.70 12.46
CA ARG A 45 4.62 2.92 13.87
C ARG A 45 4.64 1.64 14.71
N GLY A 46 4.29 0.49 14.11
CA GLY A 46 4.19 -0.79 14.83
C GLY A 46 2.95 -0.90 15.71
N GLU A 47 1.92 -0.09 15.46
CA GLU A 47 0.66 -0.11 16.21
C GLU A 47 -0.29 -1.21 15.73
N SER A 48 0.01 -1.83 14.57
CA SER A 48 -0.78 -2.88 13.95
C SER A 48 -0.06 -4.24 14.09
N GLY A 49 -0.78 -5.22 14.63
CA GLY A 49 -0.33 -6.62 14.58
C GLY A 49 -0.58 -7.26 13.20
N HIS A 50 -0.32 -8.56 13.11
CA HIS A 50 -0.60 -9.37 11.93
C HIS A 50 -1.60 -10.49 12.23
N TYR A 51 -2.31 -10.95 11.20
CA TYR A 51 -3.13 -12.14 11.23
C TYR A 51 -2.82 -13.05 10.04
N GLU A 52 -3.06 -14.34 10.21
CA GLU A 52 -2.87 -15.34 9.16
C GLU A 52 -4.15 -15.51 8.35
N TYR A 53 -4.06 -15.36 7.04
CA TYR A 53 -5.18 -15.55 6.12
C TYR A 53 -4.72 -16.21 4.83
N LYS A 54 -5.36 -17.34 4.47
CA LYS A 54 -5.00 -18.14 3.29
C LYS A 54 -3.49 -18.47 3.19
N GLY A 55 -2.82 -18.64 4.33
CA GLY A 55 -1.39 -18.93 4.40
C GLY A 55 -0.46 -17.73 4.17
N ARG A 56 -0.99 -16.51 4.24
CA ARG A 56 -0.24 -15.25 4.22
C ARG A 56 -0.39 -14.53 5.56
N SER A 57 0.68 -13.88 6.00
CA SER A 57 0.70 -13.03 7.18
C SER A 57 0.38 -11.58 6.79
N LEU A 58 -0.83 -11.12 7.10
CA LEU A 58 -1.36 -9.82 6.69
C LEU A 58 -1.44 -8.84 7.87
N PRO A 59 -1.26 -7.53 7.65
CA PRO A 59 -1.44 -6.53 8.71
C PRO A 59 -2.93 -6.37 9.07
N PHE A 60 -3.23 -6.19 10.37
CA PHE A 60 -4.60 -5.82 10.81
C PHE A 60 -5.02 -4.41 10.36
N GLY A 61 -4.05 -3.54 10.10
CA GLY A 61 -4.27 -2.17 9.63
C GLY A 61 -4.14 -2.06 8.12
N ASP A 62 -4.58 -0.93 7.59
CA ASP A 62 -4.29 -0.45 6.25
C ASP A 62 -2.80 -0.09 6.08
N TYR A 63 -2.35 -0.09 4.83
CA TYR A 63 -1.10 0.57 4.49
C TYR A 63 -1.42 2.02 4.15
N ASP A 64 -0.90 2.97 4.94
CA ASP A 64 -0.80 4.37 4.53
C ASP A 64 0.50 4.56 3.73
N ILE A 65 0.40 4.74 2.41
CA ILE A 65 1.55 4.95 1.54
C ILE A 65 1.44 6.32 0.90
N ASP A 66 2.45 7.13 1.15
CA ASP A 66 2.60 8.42 0.50
C ASP A 66 3.67 8.32 -0.60
N VAL A 67 3.33 8.83 -1.79
CA VAL A 67 4.18 8.81 -2.98
C VAL A 67 4.46 10.23 -3.42
N VAL A 68 5.74 10.63 -3.42
CA VAL A 68 6.15 11.95 -3.94
C VAL A 68 6.43 11.83 -5.42
N VAL A 69 5.73 12.63 -6.20
CA VAL A 69 5.83 12.68 -7.66
C VAL A 69 6.29 14.08 -8.12
N PRO A 70 6.95 14.19 -9.29
CA PRO A 70 7.40 15.47 -9.83
C PRO A 70 6.28 16.47 -10.15
N ARG A 71 5.09 15.97 -10.47
CA ARG A 71 3.90 16.75 -10.82
C ARG A 71 2.63 16.08 -10.29
N PRO A 72 1.51 16.81 -10.14
CA PRO A 72 0.25 16.19 -9.79
C PRO A 72 -0.16 15.15 -10.85
N LEU A 73 -0.78 14.07 -10.40
CA LEU A 73 -1.39 13.08 -11.28
C LEU A 73 -2.81 13.51 -11.65
N LEU A 74 -3.23 13.06 -12.83
CA LEU A 74 -4.64 13.07 -13.22
C LEU A 74 -5.29 11.77 -12.75
N GLU A 75 -6.59 11.78 -12.46
CA GLU A 75 -7.36 10.59 -12.06
C GLU A 75 -7.11 9.39 -12.98
N LYS A 76 -7.18 9.61 -14.30
CA LYS A 76 -6.88 8.58 -15.33
C LYS A 76 -5.46 7.99 -15.29
N GLU A 77 -4.53 8.63 -14.59
CA GLU A 77 -3.15 8.17 -14.38
C GLU A 77 -3.00 7.40 -13.05
N GLU A 78 -3.91 7.65 -12.10
CA GLU A 78 -4.00 6.94 -10.82
C GLU A 78 -4.77 5.61 -10.96
N ASP A 79 -5.87 5.60 -11.72
CA ASP A 79 -6.74 4.42 -11.89
C ASP A 79 -5.97 3.15 -12.29
N PRO A 80 -5.02 3.17 -13.26
CA PRO A 80 -4.31 1.96 -13.65
C PRO A 80 -3.42 1.41 -12.52
N VAL A 81 -2.92 2.27 -11.63
CA VAL A 81 -2.12 1.84 -10.48
C VAL A 81 -3.03 1.14 -9.46
N LEU A 82 -4.15 1.77 -9.12
CA LEU A 82 -5.10 1.22 -8.14
C LEU A 82 -5.69 -0.11 -8.63
N GLN A 83 -6.06 -0.19 -9.91
CA GLN A 83 -6.56 -1.41 -10.53
C GLN A 83 -5.53 -2.56 -10.43
N ARG A 84 -4.26 -2.28 -10.70
CA ARG A 84 -3.20 -3.30 -10.61
C ARG A 84 -2.96 -3.79 -9.20
N ILE A 85 -3.02 -2.89 -8.23
CA ILE A 85 -2.90 -3.25 -6.81
C ILE A 85 -4.06 -4.14 -6.37
N GLU A 86 -5.30 -3.85 -6.80
CA GLU A 86 -6.44 -4.71 -6.50
C GLU A 86 -6.31 -6.08 -7.18
N GLU A 87 -5.99 -6.10 -8.48
CA GLU A 87 -5.86 -7.34 -9.27
C GLU A 87 -4.75 -8.28 -8.74
N GLU A 88 -3.60 -7.73 -8.37
CA GLU A 88 -2.41 -8.52 -8.03
C GLU A 88 -2.29 -8.81 -6.53
N LEU A 89 -2.69 -7.86 -5.68
CA LEU A 89 -2.51 -7.97 -4.23
C LEU A 89 -3.82 -8.13 -3.45
N GLY A 90 -4.96 -7.84 -4.09
CA GLY A 90 -6.28 -7.88 -3.44
C GLY A 90 -6.53 -6.71 -2.48
N TYR A 91 -5.76 -5.61 -2.61
CA TYR A 91 -5.94 -4.41 -1.80
C TYR A 91 -6.90 -3.45 -2.48
N ARG A 92 -7.85 -2.90 -1.73
CA ARG A 92 -8.78 -1.88 -2.22
C ARG A 92 -8.44 -0.49 -1.68
N PRO A 93 -8.72 0.58 -2.45
CA PRO A 93 -8.62 1.94 -1.93
C PRO A 93 -9.62 2.20 -0.79
N VAL A 94 -9.25 3.05 0.17
CA VAL A 94 -10.07 3.46 1.33
C VAL A 94 -11.42 4.12 0.94
N THR A 95 -11.60 4.49 -0.32
CA THR A 95 -12.81 5.19 -0.80
C THR A 95 -14.10 4.37 -0.73
N ASP A 96 -14.01 3.06 -0.47
CA ASP A 96 -15.18 2.20 -0.22
C ASP A 96 -15.47 2.08 1.29
N PRO A 97 -16.74 2.13 1.73
CA PRO A 97 -17.09 1.82 3.11
C PRO A 97 -16.75 0.36 3.41
N SER A 98 -15.68 0.14 4.16
CA SER A 98 -15.31 -1.21 4.62
C SER A 98 -16.23 -1.63 5.76
N GLU A 99 -16.98 -2.72 5.60
CA GLU A 99 -17.56 -3.41 6.74
C GLU A 99 -16.44 -3.88 7.69
N PRO A 100 -16.68 -3.92 9.01
CA PRO A 100 -15.66 -4.35 9.96
C PRO A 100 -15.10 -5.73 9.59
N THR A 101 -13.79 -5.80 9.40
CA THR A 101 -13.01 -7.00 9.00
C THR A 101 -13.15 -8.19 9.95
N LEU A 102 -13.90 -8.04 11.05
CA LEU A 102 -14.09 -9.02 12.13
C LEU A 102 -15.29 -9.96 11.93
N ALA A 103 -16.09 -9.80 10.85
CA ALA A 103 -17.17 -10.72 10.54
C ALA A 103 -16.64 -11.96 9.78
N ALA A 104 -17.13 -13.16 10.10
CA ALA A 104 -16.69 -14.42 9.49
C ALA A 104 -16.95 -14.51 7.97
N ASP A 105 -17.81 -13.61 7.48
CA ASP A 105 -18.25 -13.40 6.10
C ASP A 105 -17.74 -12.07 5.51
N ALA A 106 -17.00 -11.25 6.28
CA ALA A 106 -16.33 -10.08 5.73
C ALA A 106 -15.40 -10.59 4.64
N SER A 107 -15.65 -10.17 3.40
CA SER A 107 -14.65 -10.25 2.35
C SER A 107 -13.48 -9.40 2.84
N VAL A 108 -12.48 -10.06 3.44
CA VAL A 108 -11.28 -9.43 4.00
C VAL A 108 -10.50 -8.83 2.84
N HIS A 109 -10.93 -7.64 2.42
CA HIS A 109 -10.17 -6.80 1.52
C HIS A 109 -9.23 -6.01 2.41
N ASN A 110 -7.93 -6.22 2.25
CA ASN A 110 -6.97 -5.32 2.87
C ASN A 110 -7.15 -3.95 2.24
N VAL A 111 -7.02 -2.91 3.05
CA VAL A 111 -7.21 -1.54 2.59
C VAL A 111 -5.85 -0.88 2.39
N LEU A 112 -5.72 -0.12 1.30
CA LEU A 112 -4.55 0.70 1.00
C LEU A 112 -4.98 2.17 0.87
N ASP A 113 -4.37 3.04 1.67
CA ASP A 113 -4.46 4.48 1.49
C ASP A 113 -3.23 4.95 0.70
N LEU A 114 -3.42 5.23 -0.59
CA LEU A 114 -2.36 5.70 -1.48
C LEU A 114 -2.52 7.19 -1.73
N ARG A 115 -1.53 7.99 -1.30
CA ARG A 115 -1.58 9.46 -1.39
C ARG A 115 -0.46 10.00 -2.25
N PHE A 116 -0.81 10.66 -3.35
CA PHE A 116 0.17 11.32 -4.23
C PHE A 116 0.40 12.77 -3.81
N LYS A 117 1.68 13.15 -3.67
CA LYS A 117 2.08 14.50 -3.29
C LYS A 117 3.13 15.03 -4.26
N THR A 118 3.10 16.33 -4.53
CA THR A 118 4.20 16.99 -5.24
C THR A 118 5.26 17.50 -4.27
N ARG A 119 6.49 17.65 -4.77
CA ARG A 119 7.54 18.35 -4.02
C ARG A 119 7.18 19.84 -3.98
N GLU A 120 6.94 20.38 -2.79
CA GLU A 120 6.83 21.83 -2.56
C GLU A 120 8.13 22.56 -2.91
#